data_AF-A0A927CLA1-F1
#
_entry.id   AF-A0A927CLA1-F1
#
_cell.length_a   1.000
_cell.length_b   1.000
_cell.length_c   1.000
_cell.angle_alpha   90.00
_cell.angle_beta   90.00
_cell.angle_gamma   90.00
#
_symmetry.space_group_name_H-M   'P 1'
#
loop_
_entity.id
_entity.type
_entity.pdbx_description
1 polymer ?
#
loop_
_entity_poly.entity_id
_entity_poly.type
_entity_poly.pdbx_seq_one_letter_code
_entity_poly.pdbx_strand_id
1 'polypeptide(L)'
;MPHKGKDKGNNDNGSSRSDHAAMVSLLNQLAIGQVVDRVNIDSGASIVGVKWNGLAGGNANFVAAPAFKISIPVHKIISIELSS
;
A
#
# COMPACT_ATOMS: atom_id res chain seq x y z
N MET A 1 -12.40 34.31 -36.09
CA MET A 1 -12.85 33.82 -34.77
C MET A 1 -12.16 32.49 -34.51
N PRO A 2 -11.16 32.38 -33.63
CA PRO A 2 -10.54 31.08 -33.36
C PRO A 2 -11.37 30.28 -32.36
N HIS A 3 -11.68 29.03 -32.71
CA HIS A 3 -12.36 28.05 -31.87
C HIS A 3 -11.49 27.70 -30.66
N LYS A 4 -12.00 28.00 -29.46
CA LYS A 4 -11.41 27.63 -28.17
C LYS A 4 -11.54 26.12 -27.98
N GLY A 5 -10.39 25.46 -27.92
CA GLY A 5 -10.28 24.02 -27.71
C GLY A 5 -10.71 23.59 -26.31
N LYS A 6 -11.35 22.40 -26.29
CA LYS A 6 -11.21 21.31 -25.31
C LYS A 6 -10.76 21.70 -23.90
N ASP A 7 -11.72 21.72 -22.98
CA ASP A 7 -11.48 21.25 -21.61
C ASP A 7 -12.33 19.99 -21.43
N LYS A 8 -11.66 18.86 -21.68
CA LYS A 8 -12.18 17.52 -21.51
C LYS A 8 -12.22 17.26 -20.01
N GLY A 9 -13.40 16.99 -19.47
CA GLY A 9 -13.61 16.76 -18.05
C GLY A 9 -12.59 15.78 -17.47
N ASN A 10 -11.84 16.26 -16.48
CA ASN A 10 -11.11 15.40 -15.56
C ASN A 10 -12.13 14.68 -14.68
N ASN A 11 -12.57 13.51 -15.14
CA ASN A 11 -13.06 12.48 -14.26
C ASN A 11 -11.82 11.87 -13.60
N ASP A 12 -11.43 12.41 -12.45
CA ASP A 12 -10.37 11.87 -11.57
C ASP A 12 -10.83 10.58 -10.87
N ASN A 13 -11.41 9.64 -11.63
CA ASN A 13 -11.75 8.30 -11.17
C ASN A 13 -10.59 7.32 -11.46
N GLY A 14 -9.35 7.80 -11.31
CA GLY A 14 -8.12 7.09 -11.67
C GLY A 14 -7.22 6.72 -10.49
N SER A 15 -7.32 7.41 -9.34
CA SER A 15 -6.30 7.32 -8.28
C SER A 15 -6.18 5.94 -7.62
N SER A 16 -7.30 5.23 -7.43
CA SER A 16 -7.29 3.96 -6.67
C SER A 16 -6.43 2.85 -7.29
N ARG A 17 -6.25 2.84 -8.62
CA ARG A 17 -5.43 1.82 -9.31
C ARG A 17 -3.94 2.17 -9.31
N SER A 18 -3.60 3.44 -9.50
CA SER A 18 -2.23 3.94 -9.45
C SER A 18 -1.64 3.81 -8.05
N ASP A 19 -2.44 4.08 -7.01
CA ASP A 19 -2.01 3.97 -5.61
C ASP A 19 -1.76 2.51 -5.22
N HIS A 20 -2.60 1.60 -5.71
CA HIS A 20 -2.41 0.16 -5.52
C HIS A 20 -1.12 -0.36 -6.18
N ALA A 21 -0.85 0.03 -7.43
CA ALA A 21 0.36 -0.39 -8.14
C ALA A 21 1.63 0.19 -7.50
N ALA A 22 1.58 1.43 -7.00
CA ALA A 22 2.66 2.05 -6.26
C ALA A 22 2.95 1.28 -4.95
N MET A 23 1.91 0.89 -4.21
CA MET A 23 2.06 0.13 -2.96
C MET A 23 2.66 -1.26 -3.21
N VAL A 24 2.20 -1.98 -4.23
CA VAL A 24 2.81 -3.27 -4.64
C VAL A 24 4.28 -3.08 -5.00
N SER A 25 4.62 -2.00 -5.71
CA SER A 25 6.00 -1.71 -6.11
C SER A 25 6.89 -1.43 -4.89
N LEU A 26 6.40 -0.65 -3.91
CA LEU A 26 7.08 -0.41 -2.63
C LEU A 26 7.31 -1.71 -1.88
N LEU A 27 6.28 -2.54 -1.73
CA LEU A 27 6.36 -3.82 -1.01
C LEU A 27 7.34 -4.81 -1.67
N ASN A 28 7.46 -4.78 -3.00
CA ASN A 28 8.44 -5.61 -3.73
C ASN A 28 9.89 -5.14 -3.55
N GLN A 29 10.13 -3.91 -3.08
CA GLN A 29 11.47 -3.41 -2.78
C GLN A 29 11.93 -3.80 -1.37
N LEU A 30 11.02 -4.22 -0.49
CA LEU A 30 11.34 -4.62 0.87
C LEU A 30 11.94 -6.04 0.91
N ALA A 31 12.99 -6.21 1.71
CA ALA A 31 13.55 -7.53 1.96
C ALA A 31 12.60 -8.34 2.87
N ILE A 32 12.41 -9.63 2.58
CA ILE A 32 11.67 -10.52 3.48
C ILE A 32 12.36 -10.53 4.85
N GLY A 33 11.56 -10.36 5.91
CA GLY A 33 12.02 -10.22 7.29
C GLY A 33 12.34 -8.78 7.71
N GLN A 34 12.31 -7.81 6.78
CA GLN A 34 12.53 -6.39 7.08
C GLN A 34 11.49 -5.87 8.07
N VAL A 35 11.95 -5.10 9.06
CA VAL A 35 11.07 -4.48 10.06
C VAL A 35 10.32 -3.32 9.43
N VAL A 36 9.02 -3.32 9.67
CA VAL A 36 8.06 -2.30 9.31
C VAL A 36 7.52 -1.73 10.62
N ASP A 37 7.82 -0.46 10.87
CA ASP A 37 7.45 0.21 12.12
C ASP A 37 5.95 0.42 12.20
N ARG A 38 5.33 0.78 11.07
CA ARG A 38 3.88 1.01 10.98
C ARG A 38 3.32 0.67 9.61
N VAL A 39 2.14 0.06 9.60
CA VAL A 39 1.27 -0.12 8.42
C VAL A 39 -0.06 0.55 8.71
N ASN A 40 -0.42 1.58 7.93
CA ASN A 40 -1.69 2.29 8.06
C ASN A 40 -2.71 1.74 7.05
N ILE A 41 -3.92 1.43 7.53
CA ILE A 41 -4.99 0.81 6.75
C ILE A 41 -6.16 1.79 6.59
N ASP A 42 -6.87 1.71 5.46
CA ASP A 42 -8.01 2.57 5.13
C ASP A 42 -9.16 2.58 6.15
N SER A 43 -9.24 1.55 7.00
CA SER A 43 -10.17 1.48 8.13
C SER A 43 -9.81 2.41 9.29
N GLY A 44 -8.70 3.12 9.22
CA GLY A 44 -8.14 3.92 10.32
C GLY A 44 -7.34 3.11 11.34
N ALA A 45 -7.15 1.81 11.11
CA ALA A 45 -6.32 0.95 11.95
C ALA A 45 -4.86 1.07 11.55
N SER A 46 -3.96 0.94 12.53
CA SER A 46 -2.52 0.86 12.31
C SER A 46 -1.96 -0.39 12.98
N ILE A 47 -1.09 -1.09 12.27
CA ILE A 47 -0.32 -2.21 12.82
C ILE A 47 1.11 -1.73 13.00
N VAL A 48 1.71 -1.98 14.16
CA VAL A 48 3.04 -1.50 14.51
C VAL A 48 4.00 -2.65 14.82
N GLY A 49 5.29 -2.45 14.49
CA GLY A 49 6.37 -3.36 14.86
C GLY A 49 6.23 -4.76 14.25
N VAL A 50 6.02 -4.84 12.94
CA VAL A 50 5.86 -6.11 12.23
C VAL A 50 7.00 -6.35 11.25
N LYS A 51 7.21 -7.60 10.84
CA LYS A 51 8.18 -7.97 9.81
C LYS A 51 7.48 -8.25 8.50
N TRP A 52 8.02 -7.72 7.41
CA TRP A 52 7.55 -8.00 6.06
C TRP A 52 7.74 -9.48 5.71
N ASN A 53 6.71 -10.14 5.17
CA ASN A 53 6.72 -11.57 4.82
C ASN A 53 6.25 -11.85 3.39
N GLY A 54 6.08 -10.83 2.55
CA GLY A 54 5.83 -10.99 1.12
C GLY A 54 4.35 -10.86 0.72
N LEU A 55 4.14 -10.81 -0.60
CA LEU A 55 2.83 -10.73 -1.22
C LEU A 55 2.28 -12.13 -1.54
N ALA A 56 1.02 -12.38 -1.21
CA ALA A 56 0.31 -13.60 -1.63
C ALA A 56 -1.17 -13.29 -1.90
N GLY A 57 -1.66 -13.64 -3.09
CA GLY A 57 -3.09 -13.54 -3.43
C GLY A 57 -3.67 -12.12 -3.32
N GLY A 58 -2.88 -11.08 -3.60
CA GLY A 58 -3.33 -9.68 -3.45
C GLY A 58 -3.27 -9.14 -2.02
N ASN A 59 -2.72 -9.92 -1.08
CA ASN A 59 -2.50 -9.51 0.30
C ASN A 59 -1.01 -9.30 0.58
N ALA A 60 -0.71 -8.26 1.34
CA ALA A 60 0.56 -8.04 2.01
C ALA A 60 0.59 -8.85 3.32
N ASN A 61 1.58 -9.72 3.47
CA ASN A 61 1.72 -10.54 4.66
C ASN A 61 2.81 -9.98 5.57
N PHE A 62 2.50 -9.88 6.86
CA PHE A 62 3.40 -9.44 7.90
C PHE A 62 3.44 -10.46 9.03
N VAL A 63 4.53 -10.45 9.81
CA VAL A 63 4.69 -11.29 11.01
C VAL A 63 4.91 -10.39 12.21
N ALA A 64 4.02 -10.48 13.20
CA ALA A 64 4.18 -9.86 14.51
C ALA A 64 4.74 -10.87 15.52
N ALA A 65 5.56 -10.41 16.47
CA ALA A 65 6.04 -11.26 17.55
C ALA A 65 4.88 -11.70 18.48
N PRO A 66 4.89 -12.92 19.05
CA PRO A 66 5.93 -13.94 18.91
C PRO A 66 5.87 -14.81 17.64
N ALA A 67 4.76 -14.82 16.87
CA ALA A 67 4.69 -15.46 15.53
C ALA A 67 3.31 -15.27 14.83
N PHE A 68 2.60 -14.16 15.06
CA PHE A 68 1.29 -13.95 14.46
C PHE A 68 1.43 -13.50 13.01
N LYS A 69 0.79 -14.23 12.08
CA LYS A 69 0.69 -13.82 10.68
C LYS A 69 -0.48 -12.86 10.51
N ILE A 70 -0.22 -11.74 9.85
CA ILE A 70 -1.22 -10.71 9.54
C ILE A 70 -1.25 -10.54 8.03
N SER A 71 -2.41 -10.75 7.43
CA SER A 71 -2.63 -10.58 5.99
C SER A 71 -3.56 -9.40 5.75
N ILE A 72 -3.09 -8.41 5.00
CA ILE A 72 -3.83 -7.18 4.71
C ILE A 72 -3.99 -7.07 3.19
N PRO A 73 -5.20 -6.86 2.66
CA PRO A 73 -5.35 -6.59 1.23
C PRO A 73 -4.53 -5.36 0.84
N VAL A 74 -3.70 -5.46 -0.21
CA VAL A 74 -2.76 -4.37 -0.55
C VAL A 74 -3.50 -3.07 -0.86
N HIS A 75 -4.67 -3.14 -1.49
CA HIS A 75 -5.52 -1.98 -1.80
C HIS A 75 -6.12 -1.29 -0.56
N LYS A 76 -5.96 -1.88 0.62
CA LYS A 76 -6.38 -1.31 1.91
C LYS A 76 -5.24 -0.60 2.62
N ILE A 77 -3.99 -0.77 2.19
CA ILE A 77 -2.83 -0.12 2.79
C ILE A 77 -2.71 1.29 2.23
N ILE A 78 -2.73 2.28 3.12
CA ILE A 78 -2.53 3.69 2.76
C ILE A 78 -1.05 4.01 2.74
N SER A 79 -0.31 3.60 3.77
CA SER A 79 1.11 3.90 3.90
C SER A 79 1.84 2.89 4.77
N ILE A 80 3.16 2.84 4.58
CA ILE A 80 4.09 1.99 5.32
C ILE A 80 5.25 2.85 5.79
N GLU A 81 5.56 2.76 7.07
CA GLU A 81 6.73 3.40 7.69
C GLU A 81 7.76 2.33 7.99
N LEU A 82 8.98 2.53 7.50
CA LEU A 82 10.10 1.61 7.66
C LEU A 82 11.01 2.08 8.79
N SER A 83 11.61 1.14 9.50
CA SER A 83 12.64 1.45 10.49
C SER A 83 13.86 2.07 9.79
N SER A 84 14.32 3.21 10.31
CA SER A 84 15.50 3.94 9.80
C SER A 84 16.82 3.38 10.31
#